data_AF-A0A838TBR7-F1
#
_entry.id   AF-A0A838TBR7-F1
#
_cell.length_a   1.000
_cell.length_b   1.000
_cell.length_c   1.000
_cell.angle_alpha   90.00
_cell.angle_beta   90.00
_cell.angle_gamma   90.00
#
_symmetry.space_group_name_H-M   'P 1'
#
loop_
_entity.id
_entity.type
_entity.pdbx_description
1 polymer ?
#
loop_
_entity_poly.entity_id
_entity_poly.type
_entity_poly.pdbx_seq_one_letter_code
_entity_poly.pdbx_strand_id
1 'polypeptide(L)'
;MSKISPDRPAKGCVRLLVVDVTAISREGIRAIVRRDGRFELSEYVHGSAGAMDLVGQHRPDLLLIEPFAEGRDGVLLIKDLKARFPGLRISRHLAEIGRDLCRANLARRRLRLLDEKRPE
;
A
#
# COMPACT_ATOMS: atom_id res chain seq x y z
N MET A 1 -27.45 -2.10 10.48
CA MET A 1 -26.37 -1.45 9.70
C MET A 1 -25.04 -1.98 10.20
N SER A 2 -24.50 -2.99 9.52
CA SER A 2 -23.29 -3.69 9.98
C SER A 2 -22.08 -2.78 9.78
N LYS A 3 -21.47 -2.36 10.90
CA LYS A 3 -20.19 -1.66 10.91
C LYS A 3 -19.16 -2.57 10.27
N ILE A 4 -18.63 -2.17 9.11
CA ILE A 4 -17.41 -2.76 8.56
C ILE A 4 -16.32 -2.44 9.59
N SER A 5 -16.03 -3.41 10.44
CA SER A 5 -14.87 -3.34 11.32
C SER A 5 -13.63 -3.36 10.44
N PRO A 6 -12.54 -2.64 10.78
CA PRO A 6 -11.28 -2.75 10.05
C PRO A 6 -10.69 -4.11 10.40
N ASP A 7 -11.19 -5.15 9.74
CA ASP A 7 -10.83 -6.52 10.04
C ASP A 7 -9.34 -6.67 9.78
N ARG A 8 -8.65 -7.26 10.74
CA ARG A 8 -7.20 -7.40 10.69
C ARG A 8 -6.92 -8.37 9.53
N PRO A 9 -6.07 -8.00 8.56
CA PRO A 9 -5.82 -8.85 7.42
C PRO A 9 -5.28 -10.20 7.92
N ALA A 10 -5.71 -11.29 7.29
CA ALA A 10 -5.23 -12.63 7.61
C ALA A 10 -3.68 -12.66 7.63
N LYS A 11 -3.07 -13.37 8.59
CA LYS A 11 -1.60 -13.44 8.77
C LYS A 11 -0.90 -13.73 7.42
N GLY A 12 -0.32 -12.70 6.81
CA GLY A 12 0.39 -12.80 5.52
C GLY A 12 -0.12 -11.88 4.41
N CYS A 13 -1.31 -11.30 4.56
CA CYS A 13 -1.87 -10.34 3.59
C CYS A 13 -1.31 -8.93 3.81
N VAL A 14 -0.98 -8.23 2.73
CA VAL A 14 -0.43 -6.86 2.70
C VAL A 14 -1.56 -5.89 2.38
N ARG A 15 -1.83 -4.93 3.27
CA ARG A 15 -2.85 -3.90 3.06
C ARG A 15 -2.34 -2.73 2.24
N LEU A 16 -3.01 -2.49 1.13
CA LEU A 16 -2.68 -1.46 0.15
C LEU A 16 -3.61 -0.27 0.28
N LEU A 17 -3.07 0.94 0.30
CA LEU A 17 -3.83 2.16 0.05
C LEU A 17 -3.28 2.82 -1.21
N VAL A 18 -4.14 3.36 -2.04
CA VAL A 18 -3.76 3.90 -3.34
C VAL A 18 -4.17 5.36 -3.46
N VAL A 19 -3.24 6.21 -3.87
CA VAL A 19 -3.37 7.67 -3.94
C VAL A 19 -3.13 8.16 -5.36
N ASP A 20 -4.01 9.03 -5.84
CA ASP A 20 -3.80 9.83 -7.06
C ASP A 20 -3.63 9.03 -8.36
N VAL A 21 -4.27 7.88 -8.42
CA VAL A 21 -4.27 7.02 -9.60
C VAL A 21 -5.45 7.32 -10.51
N THR A 22 -5.27 7.17 -11.82
CA THR A 22 -6.37 7.30 -12.78
C THR A 22 -7.43 6.22 -12.56
N ALA A 23 -8.66 6.45 -13.05
CA ALA A 23 -9.73 5.45 -12.96
C ALA A 23 -9.37 4.12 -13.64
N ILE A 24 -8.61 4.16 -14.74
CA ILE A 24 -8.12 2.97 -15.45
C ILE A 24 -7.10 2.22 -14.58
N SER A 25 -6.12 2.93 -14.03
CA SER A 25 -5.11 2.36 -13.13
C SER A 25 -5.75 1.74 -11.89
N ARG A 26 -6.78 2.39 -11.33
CA ARG A 26 -7.56 1.89 -10.19
C ARG A 26 -8.16 0.51 -10.48
N GLU A 27 -8.86 0.36 -11.59
CA GLU A 27 -9.48 -0.93 -11.95
C GLU A 27 -8.43 -2.01 -12.27
N GLY A 28 -7.31 -1.63 -12.89
CA GLY A 28 -6.17 -2.54 -13.10
C GLY A 28 -5.60 -3.06 -11.78
N ILE A 29 -5.33 -2.18 -10.82
CA ILE A 29 -4.87 -2.55 -9.47
C ILE A 29 -5.87 -3.49 -8.80
N ARG A 30 -7.16 -3.14 -8.83
CA ARG A 30 -8.23 -3.94 -8.23
C ARG A 30 -8.30 -5.33 -8.82
N ALA A 31 -8.16 -5.46 -10.14
CA ALA A 31 -8.15 -6.76 -10.82
C ALA A 31 -6.95 -7.62 -10.41
N ILE A 32 -5.75 -7.02 -10.28
CA ILE A 32 -4.53 -7.72 -9.84
C ILE A 32 -4.67 -8.18 -8.39
N VAL A 33 -5.07 -7.28 -7.49
CA VAL A 33 -5.24 -7.57 -6.05
C VAL A 33 -6.29 -8.65 -5.83
N ARG A 34 -7.42 -8.61 -6.54
CA ARG A 34 -8.47 -9.66 -6.45
C ARG A 34 -7.97 -11.04 -6.86
N ARG A 35 -7.05 -11.12 -7.83
CA ARG A 35 -6.45 -12.39 -8.27
C ARG A 35 -5.35 -12.87 -7.33
N ASP A 36 -4.72 -11.95 -6.60
CA ASP A 36 -3.60 -12.21 -5.71
C ASP A 36 -4.00 -12.00 -4.24
N GLY A 37 -4.52 -13.05 -3.60
CA GLY A 37 -5.00 -13.02 -2.21
C GLY A 37 -3.94 -12.71 -1.14
N ARG A 38 -2.70 -12.39 -1.55
CA ARG A 38 -1.66 -11.84 -0.67
C ARG A 38 -1.80 -10.34 -0.45
N PHE A 39 -2.66 -9.67 -1.22
CA PHE A 39 -2.90 -8.24 -1.10
C PHE A 39 -4.37 -7.99 -0.82
N GLU A 40 -4.62 -6.95 -0.03
CA GLU A 40 -5.94 -6.43 0.21
C GLU A 40 -5.91 -4.93 -0.01
N LEU A 41 -6.76 -4.47 -0.91
CA LEU A 41 -6.88 -3.05 -1.14
C LEU A 41 -7.84 -2.46 -0.09
N SER A 42 -7.31 -1.59 0.75
CA SER A 42 -8.06 -0.90 1.81
C SER A 42 -8.88 0.27 1.29
N GLU A 43 -8.30 1.18 0.51
CA GLU A 43 -9.02 2.35 -0.01
C GLU A 43 -8.32 3.03 -1.19
N TYR A 44 -9.08 3.80 -1.98
CA TYR A 44 -8.58 4.74 -2.98
C TYR A 44 -8.86 6.18 -2.58
N VAL A 45 -7.89 7.07 -2.78
CA VAL A 45 -8.07 8.50 -2.52
C VAL A 45 -7.42 9.36 -3.58
N HIS A 46 -8.01 10.54 -3.78
CA HIS A 46 -7.45 11.60 -4.60
C HIS A 46 -7.04 12.77 -3.69
N GLY A 47 -5.81 13.24 -3.87
CA GLY A 47 -5.26 14.40 -3.18
C GLY A 47 -4.62 14.09 -1.84
N SER A 48 -3.85 15.07 -1.36
CA SER A 48 -3.02 14.97 -0.16
C SER A 48 -3.79 15.02 1.15
N ALA A 49 -4.83 15.86 1.24
CA ALA A 49 -5.61 16.04 2.47
C ALA A 49 -6.26 14.74 2.93
N GLY A 50 -6.93 14.01 2.02
CA GLY A 50 -7.58 12.75 2.36
C GLY A 50 -6.59 11.60 2.59
N ALA A 51 -5.40 11.64 1.97
CA ALA A 51 -4.43 10.57 2.08
C ALA A 51 -3.85 10.43 3.50
N MET A 52 -3.56 11.53 4.18
CA MET A 52 -3.01 11.50 5.55
C MET A 52 -3.98 10.87 6.54
N ASP A 53 -5.24 11.28 6.50
CA ASP A 53 -6.30 10.76 7.38
C ASP A 53 -6.56 9.28 7.12
N LEU A 54 -6.68 8.89 5.85
CA LEU A 54 -6.95 7.51 5.50
C LEU A 54 -5.77 6.60 5.83
N VAL A 55 -4.52 7.06 5.70
CA VAL A 55 -3.35 6.31 6.17
C VAL A 55 -3.41 6.12 7.70
N GLY A 56 -3.78 7.16 8.45
CA GLY A 56 -3.94 7.07 9.90
C GLY A 56 -5.05 6.11 10.34
N GLN A 57 -6.18 6.16 9.65
CA GLN A 57 -7.38 5.33 9.92
C GLN A 57 -7.16 3.87 9.51
N HIS A 58 -6.71 3.65 8.27
CA HIS A 58 -6.59 2.31 7.70
C HIS A 58 -5.27 1.65 8.06
N ARG A 59 -4.22 2.40 8.41
CA ARG A 59 -2.88 1.86 8.71
C ARG A 59 -2.41 0.84 7.67
N PRO A 60 -2.33 1.23 6.38
CA PRO A 60 -1.88 0.32 5.33
C PRO A 60 -0.42 -0.11 5.54
N ASP A 61 -0.07 -1.30 5.07
CA ASP A 61 1.31 -1.78 5.03
C ASP A 61 2.11 -1.10 3.90
N LEU A 62 1.43 -0.76 2.80
CA LEU A 62 2.02 -0.18 1.60
C LEU A 62 1.07 0.85 0.99
N LEU A 63 1.60 2.04 0.75
CA LEU A 63 0.98 3.11 -0.01
C LEU A 63 1.49 3.07 -1.45
N LEU A 64 0.59 3.03 -2.42
CA LEU A 64 0.89 3.28 -3.82
C LEU A 64 0.46 4.69 -4.17
N ILE A 65 1.37 5.52 -4.67
CA ILE A 65 1.09 6.92 -4.98
C ILE A 65 1.65 7.27 -6.36
N GLU A 66 0.88 7.99 -7.17
CA GLU A 66 1.37 8.68 -8.37
C GLU A 66 1.91 10.06 -7.99
N PRO A 67 3.25 10.26 -7.92
CA PRO A 67 3.81 11.49 -7.35
C PRO A 67 3.57 12.76 -8.18
N PHE A 68 3.22 12.62 -9.48
CA PHE A 68 3.08 13.75 -10.40
C PHE A 68 1.68 13.88 -11.00
N ALA A 69 0.65 13.41 -10.29
CA ALA A 69 -0.72 13.54 -10.75
C ALA A 69 -1.17 15.01 -10.79
N GLU A 70 -1.56 15.48 -11.99
CA GLU A 70 -2.30 16.73 -12.28
C GLU A 70 -2.20 17.83 -11.21
N GLY A 71 -1.09 18.58 -11.21
CA GLY A 71 -0.92 19.80 -10.41
C GLY A 71 -0.77 19.58 -8.89
N ARG A 72 -0.65 18.33 -8.43
CA ARG A 72 -0.45 17.99 -7.01
C ARG A 72 1.00 17.63 -6.74
N ASP A 73 1.53 18.15 -5.63
CA ASP A 73 2.87 17.81 -5.16
C ASP A 73 2.82 16.52 -4.32
N GLY A 74 2.75 15.38 -5.03
CA GLY A 74 2.83 14.07 -4.40
C GLY A 74 4.17 13.83 -3.69
N VAL A 75 5.23 14.57 -4.05
CA VAL A 75 6.53 14.49 -3.38
C VAL A 75 6.47 15.10 -1.98
N LEU A 76 5.81 16.25 -1.82
CA LEU A 76 5.57 16.85 -0.51
C LEU A 76 4.73 15.92 0.38
N LEU A 77 3.65 15.35 -0.16
CA LEU A 77 2.83 14.38 0.56
C LEU A 77 3.64 13.16 1.03
N ILE A 78 4.53 12.63 0.18
CA ILE A 78 5.42 11.52 0.56
C ILE A 78 6.34 11.90 1.71
N LYS A 79 6.89 13.13 1.72
CA LYS A 79 7.73 13.62 2.82
C LYS A 79 6.94 13.67 4.13
N ASP A 80 5.76 14.27 4.10
CA ASP A 80 4.91 14.41 5.28
C ASP A 80 4.48 13.05 5.84
N LEU A 81 4.08 12.13 4.95
CA LEU A 81 3.70 10.77 5.32
C LEU A 81 4.85 9.99 5.95
N LYS A 82 6.09 10.12 5.43
CA LYS A 82 7.26 9.46 6.02
C LYS A 82 7.62 10.05 7.39
N ALA A 83 7.49 11.37 7.55
CA ALA A 83 7.71 12.02 8.83
C ALA A 83 6.67 11.57 9.88
N ARG A 84 5.40 11.47 9.47
CA ARG A 84 4.30 11.09 10.37
C ARG A 84 4.21 9.59 10.64
N PHE A 85 4.53 8.76 9.65
CA PHE A 85 4.41 7.31 9.69
C PHE A 85 5.71 6.63 9.21
N PRO A 86 6.77 6.60 10.04
CA PRO A 86 8.08 6.04 9.65
C PRO A 86 8.05 4.56 9.22
N GLY A 87 7.04 3.81 9.67
CA GLY A 87 6.85 2.40 9.31
C GLY A 87 6.08 2.17 8.00
N LEU A 88 5.50 3.22 7.40
CA LEU A 88 4.73 3.12 6.16
C LEU A 88 5.66 2.91 4.97
N ARG A 89 5.46 1.83 4.23
CA ARG A 89 6.15 1.63 2.95
C ARG A 89 5.42 2.41 1.88
N ILE A 90 6.16 3.10 1.03
CA ILE A 90 5.61 3.92 -0.04
C ILE A 90 6.26 3.51 -1.35
N SER A 91 5.47 3.13 -2.35
CA SER A 91 5.94 2.95 -3.72
C SER A 91 5.35 3.99 -4.67
N ARG A 92 6.20 4.43 -5.60
CA ARG A 92 5.93 5.45 -6.61
C ARG A 92 5.65 4.87 -8.00
N HIS A 93 5.91 3.59 -8.22
CA HIS A 93 5.92 3.01 -9.57
C HIS A 93 4.58 2.34 -9.89
N LEU A 94 3.61 3.13 -10.37
CA LEU A 94 2.32 2.60 -10.83
C LEU A 94 2.44 1.75 -12.10
N ALA A 95 3.40 2.03 -12.98
CA ALA A 95 3.64 1.21 -14.17
C ALA A 95 4.22 -0.19 -13.84
N GLU A 96 4.65 -0.42 -12.59
CA GLU A 96 5.36 -1.63 -12.17
C GLU A 96 4.68 -2.37 -11.03
N ILE A 97 3.39 -2.14 -10.77
CA ILE A 97 2.64 -2.76 -9.66
C ILE A 97 2.93 -4.26 -9.56
N GLY A 98 2.95 -5.00 -10.68
CA GLY A 98 3.30 -6.43 -10.67
C GLY A 98 4.72 -6.73 -10.16
N ARG A 99 5.72 -5.89 -10.45
CA ARG A 99 7.11 -6.05 -9.99
C ARG A 99 7.29 -5.57 -8.55
N ASP A 100 6.65 -4.48 -8.16
CA ASP A 100 6.75 -3.93 -6.80
C ASP A 100 6.06 -4.83 -5.77
N LEU A 101 4.90 -5.39 -6.13
CA LEU A 101 4.25 -6.42 -5.33
C LEU A 101 5.14 -7.67 -5.20
N CYS A 102 5.83 -8.08 -6.28
CA CYS A 102 6.83 -9.16 -6.22
C CYS A 102 8.04 -8.82 -5.32
N ARG A 103 8.58 -7.60 -5.40
CA ARG A 103 9.72 -7.16 -4.57
C ARG A 103 9.36 -7.04 -3.09
N ALA A 104 8.20 -6.47 -2.76
CA ALA A 104 7.69 -6.40 -1.40
C ALA A 104 7.49 -7.81 -0.80
N ASN A 105 7.14 -8.79 -1.63
CA ASN A 105 7.05 -10.20 -1.25
C ASN A 105 8.43 -10.82 -0.97
N LEU A 106 9.42 -10.60 -1.84
CA LEU A 106 10.79 -11.09 -1.68
C LEU A 106 11.44 -10.59 -0.38
N ALA A 107 11.22 -9.33 -0.01
CA ALA A 107 11.73 -8.77 1.25
C ALA A 107 11.12 -9.48 2.48
N ARG A 108 9.83 -9.86 2.44
CA ARG A 108 9.19 -10.65 3.52
C ARG A 108 9.65 -12.11 3.53
N ARG A 109 9.90 -12.72 2.36
CA ARG A 109 10.45 -14.09 2.25
C ARG A 109 11.85 -14.19 2.85
N ARG A 110 12.69 -13.18 2.63
CA ARG A 110 14.03 -13.10 3.24
C ARG A 110 13.99 -12.95 4.77
N LEU A 111 13.01 -12.22 5.32
CA LEU A 111 12.84 -12.13 6.77
C LEU A 111 12.39 -13.48 7.38
N ARG A 112 11.45 -14.18 6.74
CA ARG A 112 11.02 -15.52 7.19
C ARG A 112 12.15 -16.57 7.15
N LEU A 113 12.98 -16.56 6.11
CA LEU A 113 14.13 -17.46 6.01
C LEU A 113 15.25 -17.16 7.01
N LEU A 114 15.31 -15.95 7.57
CA LEU A 114 16.26 -15.58 8.62
C LEU A 114 15.73 -15.95 10.01
N ASP A 115 14.42 -15.94 10.23
CA ASP A 115 13.80 -16.43 11.47
C ASP A 115 13.83 -17.98 11.57
N GLU A 116 13.79 -18.69 10.43
CA GLU A 116 13.90 -20.17 10.37
C GLU A 116 15.32 -20.71 10.61
N LYS A 117 16.34 -19.84 10.72
CA LYS A 117 17.75 -20.22 10.89
C LYS A 117 18.35 -19.86 12.26
N ARG A 118 17.55 -19.90 13.33
CA ARG A 118 18.11 -20.11 14.68
C ARG A 118 17.96 -21.59 15.07
N PRO A 119 18.96 -22.44 14.77
CA PRO A 119 19.09 -23.69 15.50
C PRO A 119 19.48 -23.38 16.95
N GLU A 120 18.84 -24.07 17.89
CA GLU A 120 19.22 -24.16 19.30
C GLU A 120 20.57 -24.88 19.48
#